data_AF-A0A2N2TYL9-F1
#
_entry.id   AF-A0A2N2TYL9-F1
#
_cell.length_a   1.000
_cell.length_b   1.000
_cell.length_c   1.000
_cell.angle_alpha   90.00
_cell.angle_beta   90.00
_cell.angle_gamma   90.00
#
_symmetry.space_group_name_H-M   'P 1'
#
loop_
_entity.id
_entity.type
_entity.pdbx_description
1 polymer ?
#
loop_
_entity_poly.entity_id
_entity_poly.type
_entity_poly.pdbx_seq_one_letter_code
_entity_poly.pdbx_strand_id
1 'polypeptide(L)'
;MSQLYLFLLSALRALVEVALLALLGQGVLAFLAGSRRHDNFVFRLLQVITRPALAITRKITPSVIIDKHLPFVAFFLMLWLWFLLAWIKRSLCLSASLAC
;
A
#
# COMPACT_ATOMS: atom_id res chain seq x y z
N MET A 1 -21.52 10.72 -15.12
CA MET A 1 -21.04 9.56 -14.32
C MET A 1 -19.52 9.49 -14.19
N SER A 2 -18.73 10.02 -15.13
CA SER A 2 -17.25 9.99 -15.11
C SER A 2 -16.57 10.65 -13.90
N GLN A 3 -17.11 11.74 -13.35
CA GLN A 3 -16.46 12.44 -12.22
C GLN A 3 -16.41 11.62 -10.93
N LEU A 4 -17.47 10.84 -10.65
CA LEU A 4 -17.50 9.97 -9.46
C LEU A 4 -16.42 8.89 -9.56
N TYR A 5 -16.23 8.30 -10.75
CA TYR A 5 -15.17 7.30 -11.00
C TYR A 5 -13.77 7.88 -10.78
N LEU A 6 -13.49 9.08 -11.30
CA LEU A 6 -12.20 9.75 -11.10
C LEU A 6 -11.94 10.10 -9.63
N PHE A 7 -12.98 10.50 -8.90
CA PHE A 7 -12.91 10.75 -7.47
C PHE A 7 -12.61 9.47 -6.69
N LEU A 8 -13.36 8.40 -6.94
CA LEU A 8 -13.15 7.08 -6.34
C LEU A 8 -11.75 6.54 -6.62
N LEU A 9 -11.27 6.65 -7.86
CA LEU A 9 -9.94 6.18 -8.24
C LEU A 9 -8.83 6.98 -7.54
N SER A 10 -9.03 8.30 -7.39
CA SER A 10 -8.09 9.17 -6.66
C SER A 10 -8.10 8.90 -5.15
N ALA A 11 -9.28 8.69 -4.56
CA ALA A 11 -9.43 8.33 -3.15
C ALA A 11 -8.78 6.96 -2.86
N LEU A 12 -8.97 5.97 -3.74
CA LEU A 12 -8.33 4.67 -3.62
C LEU A 12 -6.80 4.79 -3.70
N ARG A 13 -6.28 5.61 -4.63
CA ARG A 13 -4.84 5.87 -4.73
C ARG A 13 -4.29 6.51 -3.44
N ALA A 14 -5.00 7.46 -2.85
CA ALA A 14 -4.60 8.08 -1.59
C ALA A 14 -4.57 7.06 -0.43
N LEU A 15 -5.56 6.16 -0.35
CA LEU A 15 -5.54 5.08 0.64
C LEU A 15 -4.34 4.13 0.45
N VAL A 16 -4.00 3.82 -0.81
CA VAL A 16 -2.81 3.03 -1.15
C VAL A 16 -1.53 3.76 -0.76
N GLU A 17 -1.42 5.08 -0.98
CA GLU A 17 -0.28 5.89 -0.53
C GLU A 17 -0.09 5.85 0.98
N VAL A 18 -1.18 6.06 1.74
CA VAL A 18 -1.12 6.00 3.21
C VAL A 18 -0.68 4.62 3.68
N ALA A 19 -1.20 3.55 3.08
CA ALA A 19 -0.77 2.19 3.41
C ALA A 19 0.70 1.94 3.05
N LEU A 20 1.17 2.47 1.92
CA LEU A 20 2.56 2.38 1.47
C LEU A 20 3.52 3.10 2.44
N LEU A 21 3.18 4.32 2.83
CA LEU A 21 3.93 5.11 3.82
C LEU A 21 3.92 4.43 5.19
N ALA A 22 2.80 3.82 5.59
CA ALA A 22 2.73 3.05 6.82
C ALA A 22 3.64 1.81 6.78
N LEU A 23 3.65 1.05 5.68
CA LEU A 23 4.56 -0.08 5.47
C LEU A 23 6.03 0.36 5.49
N LEU A 24 6.34 1.48 4.85
CA LEU A 24 7.68 2.06 4.84
C LEU A 24 8.10 2.48 6.27
N GLY A 25 7.20 3.14 7.00
CA GLY A 25 7.40 3.50 8.40
C GLY A 25 7.65 2.28 9.30
N GLN A 26 6.95 1.17 9.07
CA GLN A 26 7.24 -0.09 9.76
C GLN A 26 8.61 -0.64 9.41
N GLY A 27 9.02 -0.60 8.14
CA GLY A 27 10.34 -1.03 7.71
C GLY A 27 11.46 -0.22 8.37
N VAL A 28 11.32 1.11 8.37
CA VAL A 28 12.27 2.03 9.01
C VAL A 28 12.32 1.80 10.52
N LEU A 29 11.16 1.70 11.20
CA LEU A 29 11.12 1.43 12.63
C LEU A 29 11.65 0.02 12.96
N ALA A 30 11.42 -0.98 12.12
CA ALA A 30 11.97 -2.32 12.31
C ALA A 30 13.50 -2.33 12.17
N PHE A 31 14.04 -1.49 11.30
CA PHE A 31 15.48 -1.30 11.13
C PHE A 31 16.10 -0.56 12.33
N LEU A 32 15.49 0.54 12.76
CA LEU A 32 15.99 1.38 13.87
C LEU A 32 15.80 0.74 15.26
N ALA A 33 14.64 0.14 15.53
CA ALA A 33 14.30 -0.39 16.86
C ALA A 33 14.86 -1.79 17.15
N GLY A 34 15.50 -2.45 16.17
CA GLY A 34 16.20 -3.72 16.38
C GLY A 34 15.30 -4.80 16.99
N SER A 35 15.65 -5.37 18.14
CA SER A 35 14.89 -6.42 18.83
C SER A 35 13.78 -5.91 19.76
N ARG A 36 13.73 -4.61 20.10
CA ARG A 36 12.72 -4.00 20.99
C ARG A 36 11.43 -3.53 20.26
N ARG A 37 11.10 -4.15 19.13
CA ARG A 37 9.97 -3.75 18.27
C ARG A 37 8.60 -3.87 18.95
N HIS A 38 8.45 -4.83 19.86
CA HIS A 38 7.16 -5.19 20.46
C HIS A 38 6.69 -4.22 21.55
N ASP A 39 7.59 -3.41 22.11
CA ASP A 39 7.27 -2.45 23.18
C ASP A 39 6.87 -1.08 22.63
N ASN A 40 7.04 -0.85 21.32
CA ASN A 40 6.74 0.42 20.68
C ASN A 40 5.27 0.49 20.23
N PHE A 41 4.48 1.32 20.92
CA PHE A 41 3.09 1.61 20.57
C PHE A 41 2.92 2.01 19.09
N VAL A 42 3.84 2.84 18.57
CA VAL A 42 3.84 3.30 17.16
C VAL A 42 3.97 2.13 16.19
N PHE A 43 4.82 1.14 16.50
CA PHE A 43 4.99 -0.04 15.66
C PHE A 43 3.71 -0.89 15.62
N ARG A 44 3.02 -0.99 16.77
CA ARG A 44 1.73 -1.70 16.89
C ARG A 44 0.63 -0.99 16.12
N LEU A 45 0.56 0.34 16.18
CA LEU A 45 -0.40 1.14 15.42
C LEU A 45 -0.21 0.94 13.91
N LEU A 46 1.04 1.05 13.45
CA LEU A 46 1.36 0.78 12.06
C LEU A 46 1.01 -0.65 11.65
N GLN A 47 1.19 -1.65 12.54
CA GLN A 47 0.77 -3.03 12.27
C GLN A 47 -0.73 -3.15 12.09
N VAL A 48 -1.53 -2.41 12.85
CA VAL A 48 -2.98 -2.39 12.67
C VAL A 48 -3.35 -1.78 11.32
N ILE A 49 -2.67 -0.72 10.89
CA ILE A 49 -2.92 -0.07 9.60
C ILE A 49 -2.50 -0.96 8.43
N THR A 50 -1.40 -1.70 8.55
CA THR A 50 -0.86 -2.54 7.45
C THR A 50 -1.42 -3.96 7.43
N ARG A 51 -2.10 -4.41 8.49
CA ARG A 51 -2.84 -5.70 8.52
C ARG A 51 -3.72 -5.98 7.30
N PRO A 52 -4.62 -5.07 6.85
CA PRO A 52 -5.44 -5.32 5.66
C PRO A 52 -4.58 -5.47 4.40
N ALA A 53 -3.52 -4.66 4.25
CA ALA A 53 -2.59 -4.74 3.13
C ALA A 53 -1.88 -6.12 3.10
N LEU A 54 -1.43 -6.59 4.26
CA LEU A 54 -0.81 -7.90 4.42
C LEU A 54 -1.81 -9.03 4.15
N ALA A 55 -3.06 -8.90 4.58
CA ALA A 55 -4.10 -9.90 4.32
C ALA A 55 -4.41 -10.04 2.81
N ILE A 56 -4.47 -8.92 2.09
CA ILE A 56 -4.63 -8.91 0.62
C ILE A 56 -3.40 -9.53 -0.04
N THR A 57 -2.20 -9.12 0.38
CA THR A 57 -0.94 -9.67 -0.12
C THR A 57 -0.87 -11.18 0.08
N ARG A 58 -1.28 -11.69 1.25
CA ARG A 58 -1.29 -13.13 1.56
C ARG A 58 -2.32 -13.92 0.77
N LYS A 59 -3.39 -13.28 0.30
CA LYS A 59 -4.34 -13.91 -0.64
C LYS A 59 -3.77 -14.03 -2.04
N ILE A 60 -2.97 -13.04 -2.47
CA ILE A 60 -2.37 -13.01 -3.81
C ILE A 60 -1.12 -13.89 -3.86
N THR A 61 -0.32 -13.91 -2.79
CA THR A 61 0.97 -14.58 -2.77
C THR A 61 0.87 -15.96 -2.11
N PRO A 62 1.41 -17.03 -2.73
CA PRO A 62 1.36 -18.38 -2.16
C PRO A 62 2.13 -18.47 -0.83
N SER A 63 1.77 -19.45 0.00
CA SER A 63 2.34 -19.70 1.35
C SER A 63 3.83 -20.08 1.37
N VAL A 64 4.50 -20.05 0.22
CA VAL A 64 5.92 -20.38 0.04
C VAL A 64 6.85 -19.29 0.59
N ILE A 65 6.34 -18.07 0.81
CA ILE A 65 7.13 -16.96 1.32
C ILE A 65 7.20 -17.00 2.84
N ILE A 66 8.42 -17.06 3.36
CA ILE A 66 8.72 -16.90 4.79
C ILE A 66 8.09 -15.59 5.30
N ASP A 67 7.30 -15.66 6.38
CA ASP A 67 6.52 -14.53 6.93
C ASP A 67 7.38 -13.28 7.22
N LYS A 68 8.70 -13.43 7.37
CA LYS A 68 9.67 -12.34 7.52
C LYS A 68 9.76 -11.40 6.31
N HIS A 69 9.56 -11.91 5.09
CA HIS A 69 9.61 -11.12 3.85
C HIS A 69 8.23 -10.64 3.39
N LEU A 70 7.15 -11.16 3.98
CA LEU A 70 5.78 -10.78 3.64
C LEU A 70 5.51 -9.26 3.67
N PRO A 71 5.97 -8.47 4.66
CA PRO A 71 5.78 -7.01 4.63
C PRO A 71 6.56 -6.31 3.52
N PHE A 72 7.70 -6.86 3.09
CA PHE A 72 8.45 -6.35 1.95
C PHE A 72 7.70 -6.62 0.65
N VAL A 73 7.20 -7.85 0.47
CA VAL A 73 6.36 -8.20 -0.68
C VAL A 73 5.10 -7.34 -0.75
N ALA A 74 4.45 -7.11 0.40
CA ALA A 74 3.27 -6.24 0.49
C ALA A 74 3.58 -4.81 0.07
N PHE A 75 4.75 -4.28 0.46
CA PHE A 75 5.21 -2.97 0.01
C PHE A 75 5.36 -2.90 -1.51
N PHE A 76 6.03 -3.89 -2.13
CA PHE A 76 6.18 -3.92 -3.59
C PHE A 76 4.84 -4.08 -4.31
N LEU A 77 3.93 -4.90 -3.81
CA LEU A 77 2.58 -5.04 -4.38
C LEU A 77 1.78 -3.74 -4.28
N MET A 78 1.78 -3.09 -3.11
CA MET A 78 1.12 -1.78 -2.94
C MET A 78 1.74 -0.72 -3.87
N LEU A 79 3.08 -0.73 -4.03
CA LEU A 79 3.80 0.18 -4.92
C LEU A 79 3.36 -0.02 -6.37
N TRP A 80 3.31 -1.26 -6.83
CA TRP A 80 2.85 -1.60 -8.18
C TRP A 80 1.39 -1.22 -8.38
N LEU A 81 0.53 -1.52 -7.40
CA LEU A 81 -0.88 -1.14 -7.44
C LEU A 81 -1.05 0.38 -7.54
N TRP A 82 -0.23 1.15 -6.81
CA TRP A 82 -0.22 2.61 -6.87
C TRP A 82 0.16 3.12 -8.27
N PHE A 83 1.23 2.58 -8.87
CA PHE A 83 1.63 2.93 -10.23
C PHE A 83 0.55 2.57 -11.25
N LEU A 84 -0.09 1.40 -11.13
CA LEU A 84 -1.19 0.98 -11.98
C LEU A 84 -2.39 1.93 -11.87
N LEU A 85 -2.78 2.31 -10.65
CA LEU A 85 -3.85 3.29 -10.41
C LEU A 85 -3.54 4.65 -11.04
N ALA A 86 -2.30 5.12 -10.92
CA ALA A 86 -1.84 6.35 -11.56
C ALA A 86 -1.91 6.26 -13.09
N TRP A 87 -1.49 5.13 -13.65
CA TRP A 87 -1.53 4.88 -15.09
C TRP A 87 -2.96 4.85 -15.62
N ILE A 88 -3.86 4.11 -14.93
CA ILE A 88 -5.28 4.01 -15.29
C ILE A 88 -5.95 5.38 -15.27
N LYS A 89 -5.67 6.20 -14.24
CA LYS A 89 -6.18 7.59 -14.21
C LYS A 89 -5.74 8.35 -15.45
N ARG A 90 -4.45 8.29 -15.77
CA ARG A 90 -3.87 9.01 -16.91
C ARG A 90 -4.42 8.53 -18.24
N SER A 91 -4.61 7.22 -18.43
CA SER A 91 -5.17 6.67 -19.66
C SER A 91 -6.64 7.06 -19.85
N LEU A 92 -7.43 7.07 -18.77
CA LEU A 92 -8.81 7.56 -18.78
C LEU A 92 -8.91 9.05 -19.11
N CYS A 93 -7.98 9.87 -18.59
CA CYS A 93 -7.96 11.30 -18.88
C CYS A 93 -7.56 11.59 -20.33
N LEU A 94 -6.58 10.85 -20.86
CA LEU A 94 -6.17 10.92 -22.27
C LEU A 94 -7.30 10.51 -23.22
N SER A 95 -8.01 9.41 -22.93
CA SER A 95 -9.12 8.95 -23.77
C SER A 95 -10.33 9.88 -23.71
N ALA A 96 -10.54 10.57 -22.59
CA ALA A 96 -11.61 11.55 -22.42
C ALA A 96 -11.24 12.96 -22.92
N SER A 97 -10.03 13.19 -23.43
CA SER A 97 -9.51 14.53 -23.80
C SER A 97 -9.60 15.57 -22.66
N LEU A 98 -9.49 15.12 -21.42
CA LEU A 98 -9.56 15.96 -20.23
C LEU A 98 -8.14 16.26 -19.71
N ALA A 99 -7.85 17.52 -19.38
CA ALA A 99 -6.63 17.89 -18.66
C ALA A 99 -6.82 17.54 -17.17
N CYS A 100 -6.10 16.53 -16.66
CA CYS A 100 -6.25 15.97 -15.31
C CYS A 100 -4.92 15.42 -14.78
#